data_AF-A0A3M1GHK7-F1
#
_entry.id   AF-A0A3M1GHK7-F1
#
_cell.length_a   1.000
_cell.length_b   1.000
_cell.length_c   1.000
_cell.angle_alpha   90.00
_cell.angle_beta   90.00
_cell.angle_gamma   90.00
#
_symmetry.space_group_name_H-M   'P 1'
#
loop_
_entity.id
_entity.type
_entity.pdbx_description
1 polymer ?
#
loop_
_entity_poly.entity_id
_entity_poly.type
_entity_poly.pdbx_seq_one_letter_code
_entity_poly.pdbx_strand_id
1 'polypeptide(L)'
;MQHQKKDYIHLFWDYPDIRCLASSLSREDFRQYIQGLKGKDSIRFNLILRRFIERARLNDLFYFFEPDDVEMALEQFHFWDKLSPIRVHAIKHAIEFIKKRTDALYG
;
A
#
# COMPACT_ATOMS: atom_id res chain seq x y z
N MET A 1 7.89 6.75 25.03
CA MET A 1 7.83 6.15 23.67
C MET A 1 6.54 6.58 22.99
N GLN A 2 6.60 7.48 22.01
CA GLN A 2 5.43 7.89 21.24
C GLN A 2 4.86 6.66 20.51
N HIS A 3 3.66 6.23 20.88
CA HIS A 3 2.92 5.23 20.11
C HIS A 3 2.59 5.87 18.76
N GLN A 4 3.33 5.52 17.69
CA GLN A 4 2.86 5.82 16.35
C GLN A 4 1.52 5.11 16.17
N LYS A 5 0.46 5.89 16.07
CA LYS A 5 -0.90 5.39 15.90
C LYS A 5 -0.95 4.58 14.60
N LYS A 6 -1.24 3.28 14.71
CA LYS A 6 -1.34 2.36 13.56
C LYS A 6 -2.68 2.55 12.85
N ASP A 7 -2.89 3.74 12.28
CA ASP A 7 -4.15 4.10 11.59
C ASP A 7 -4.48 3.12 10.44
N TYR A 8 -3.45 2.47 9.86
CA TYR A 8 -3.60 1.47 8.79
C TYR A 8 -4.29 0.16 9.22
N ILE A 9 -4.42 -0.15 10.52
CA ILE A 9 -5.12 -1.36 10.96
C ILE A 9 -6.60 -1.31 10.53
N HIS A 10 -7.21 -0.12 10.56
CA HIS A 10 -8.62 0.06 10.24
C HIS A 10 -8.96 -0.21 8.77
N LEU A 11 -7.95 -0.29 7.90
CA LEU A 11 -8.12 -0.62 6.48
C LEU A 11 -8.69 -2.03 6.29
N PHE A 12 -8.48 -2.92 7.27
CA PHE A 12 -8.78 -4.36 7.21
C PHE A 12 -9.96 -4.77 8.10
N TRP A 13 -10.91 -3.88 8.38
CA TRP A 13 -12.07 -4.23 9.23
C TRP A 13 -12.87 -5.44 8.70
N ASP A 14 -12.81 -5.66 7.38
CA ASP A 14 -13.43 -6.77 6.64
C ASP A 14 -12.54 -8.02 6.51
N TYR A 15 -11.29 -7.98 6.99
CA TYR A 15 -10.34 -9.12 6.99
C TYR A 15 -9.75 -9.31 8.40
N PRO A 16 -10.43 -10.07 9.27
CA PRO A 16 -10.06 -10.16 10.68
C PRO A 16 -8.67 -10.78 10.90
N ASP A 17 -8.24 -11.69 10.04
CA ASP A 17 -6.91 -12.31 10.07
C ASP A 17 -5.79 -11.28 9.79
N ILE A 18 -5.95 -10.48 8.73
CA ILE A 18 -5.00 -9.42 8.36
C ILE A 18 -5.02 -8.31 9.41
N ARG A 19 -6.20 -7.95 9.92
CA ARG A 19 -6.36 -6.96 10.99
C ARG A 19 -5.66 -7.39 12.27
N CYS A 20 -5.85 -8.65 12.67
CA CYS A 20 -5.19 -9.23 13.84
C CYS A 20 -3.67 -9.15 13.66
N LEU A 21 -3.16 -9.60 12.51
CA LEU A 21 -1.73 -9.55 12.20
C LEU A 21 -1.17 -8.12 12.23
N ALA A 22 -1.82 -7.17 11.55
CA ALA A 22 -1.42 -5.76 11.52
C ALA A 22 -1.44 -5.11 12.92
N SER A 23 -2.33 -5.58 13.80
CA SER A 23 -2.40 -5.08 15.18
C SER A 23 -1.27 -5.61 16.06
N SER A 24 -0.90 -6.88 15.88
CA SER A 24 0.11 -7.58 16.68
C SER A 24 1.55 -7.26 16.28
N LEU A 25 1.80 -6.97 15.00
CA LEU A 25 3.16 -6.70 14.49
C LEU A 25 3.53 -5.22 14.57
N SER A 26 4.82 -4.89 14.73
CA SER A 26 5.26 -3.49 14.56
C SER A 26 4.99 -3.02 13.12
N ARG A 27 5.04 -1.70 12.89
CA ARG A 27 4.84 -1.15 11.54
C ARG A 27 5.88 -1.68 10.55
N GLU A 28 7.12 -1.84 10.99
CA GLU A 28 8.21 -2.36 10.17
C GLU A 28 8.07 -3.87 9.95
N ASP A 29 7.75 -4.66 10.99
CA ASP A 29 7.54 -6.11 10.84
C ASP A 29 6.36 -6.41 9.92
N PHE A 30 5.29 -5.60 9.99
CA PHE A 30 4.16 -5.74 9.09
C PHE A 30 4.53 -5.38 7.64
N ARG A 31 5.39 -4.37 7.43
CA ARG A 31 5.96 -4.06 6.10
C ARG A 31 6.77 -5.24 5.57
N GLN A 32 7.68 -5.78 6.37
CA GLN A 32 8.49 -6.94 5.99
C GLN A 32 7.64 -8.16 5.68
N TYR A 33 6.59 -8.41 6.47
CA TYR A 33 5.60 -9.45 6.20
C TYR A 33 4.96 -9.27 4.83
N ILE A 34 4.43 -8.07 4.52
CA ILE A 34 3.80 -7.77 3.22
C ILE A 34 4.79 -8.01 2.08
N GLN A 35 6.02 -7.51 2.21
CA GLN A 35 7.06 -7.70 1.19
C GLN A 35 7.43 -9.17 1.00
N GLY A 36 7.44 -9.96 2.08
CA GLY A 36 7.65 -11.40 2.03
C GLY A 36 6.53 -12.18 1.33
N LEU A 37 5.34 -11.61 1.15
CA LEU A 37 4.26 -12.21 0.36
C LEU A 37 4.50 -12.08 -1.15
N LYS A 38 5.31 -11.11 -1.59
CA LYS A 38 5.60 -10.87 -3.00
C LYS A 38 6.24 -12.12 -3.61
N GLY A 39 5.54 -12.75 -4.56
CA GLY A 39 5.96 -13.99 -5.22
C GLY A 39 5.67 -15.29 -4.47
N LYS A 40 5.26 -15.24 -3.19
CA LYS A 40 4.86 -16.43 -2.41
C LYS A 40 3.34 -16.58 -2.29
N ASP A 41 2.66 -15.46 -2.06
CA ASP A 41 1.20 -15.37 -1.90
C ASP A 41 0.71 -14.07 -2.55
N SER A 42 0.72 -14.08 -3.89
CA SER A 42 0.34 -12.93 -4.71
C SER A 42 -1.13 -12.52 -4.49
N ILE A 43 -2.00 -13.46 -4.11
CA ILE A 43 -3.41 -13.20 -3.82
C ILE A 43 -3.52 -12.32 -2.58
N ARG A 44 -2.87 -12.73 -1.48
CA ARG A 44 -2.89 -11.96 -0.24
C ARG A 44 -2.15 -10.64 -0.35
N PHE A 45 -1.02 -10.61 -1.07
CA PHE A 45 -0.31 -9.37 -1.38
C PHE A 45 -1.21 -8.36 -2.09
N ASN A 46 -1.84 -8.77 -3.20
CA ASN A 46 -2.73 -7.91 -3.98
C ASN A 46 -3.96 -7.47 -3.19
N LEU A 47 -4.49 -8.34 -2.34
CA LEU A 47 -5.58 -7.99 -1.43
C LEU A 47 -5.20 -6.85 -0.47
N ILE A 48 -4.02 -6.95 0.16
CA ILE A 48 -3.53 -5.92 1.08
C ILE A 48 -3.26 -4.62 0.30
N LEU A 49 -2.52 -4.70 -0.81
CA LEU A 49 -2.21 -3.56 -1.69
C LEU A 49 -3.49 -2.82 -2.11
N ARG A 50 -4.52 -3.56 -2.52
CA ARG A 50 -5.82 -2.99 -2.88
C ARG A 50 -6.41 -2.16 -1.73
N ARG A 51 -6.38 -2.64 -0.48
CA ARG A 51 -6.93 -1.88 0.66
C ARG A 51 -6.14 -0.60 0.93
N PHE A 52 -4.83 -0.62 0.74
CA PHE A 52 -4.03 0.60 0.82
C PHE A 52 -4.37 1.58 -0.31
N ILE A 53 -4.49 1.10 -1.55
CA ILE A 53 -4.88 1.93 -2.70
C ILE A 53 -6.27 2.52 -2.49
N GLU A 54 -7.22 1.78 -1.93
CA GLU A 54 -8.60 2.27 -1.72
C GLU A 54 -8.72 3.25 -0.55
N ARG A 55 -8.07 2.98 0.59
CA ARG A 55 -8.44 3.60 1.88
C ARG A 55 -7.29 4.30 2.61
N ALA A 56 -6.02 3.99 2.31
CA ALA A 56 -4.90 4.53 3.09
C ALA A 56 -4.55 5.99 2.73
N ARG A 57 -3.77 6.64 3.59
CA ARG A 57 -3.06 7.87 3.22
C ARG A 57 -1.94 7.55 2.22
N LEU A 58 -1.60 8.48 1.33
CA LEU A 58 -0.54 8.27 0.33
C LEU A 58 0.80 7.92 0.98
N ASN A 59 1.18 8.60 2.07
CA ASN A 59 2.41 8.31 2.80
C ASN A 59 2.45 6.88 3.35
N ASP A 60 1.31 6.32 3.75
CA ASP A 60 1.27 4.94 4.23
C ASP A 60 1.34 3.97 3.06
N LEU A 61 0.62 4.22 1.96
CA LEU A 61 0.72 3.42 0.73
C LEU A 61 2.17 3.27 0.27
N PHE A 62 2.90 4.39 0.10
CA PHE A 62 4.29 4.36 -0.36
C PHE A 62 5.32 4.04 0.74
N TYR A 63 4.89 3.94 2.01
CA TYR A 63 5.72 3.32 3.04
C TYR A 63 5.67 1.80 2.95
N PHE A 64 4.52 1.21 2.60
CA PHE A 64 4.35 -0.25 2.57
C PHE A 64 4.65 -0.88 1.20
N PHE A 65 4.49 -0.13 0.12
CA PHE A 65 4.58 -0.63 -1.25
C PHE A 65 5.49 0.22 -2.11
N GLU A 66 6.21 -0.44 -3.02
CA GLU A 66 7.05 0.22 -4.01
C GLU A 66 6.18 0.89 -5.08
N PRO A 67 6.61 2.02 -5.67
CA PRO A 67 5.83 2.73 -6.69
C PRO A 67 5.41 1.83 -7.87
N ASP A 68 6.28 0.93 -8.30
CA ASP A 68 6.02 0.00 -9.41
C ASP A 68 4.90 -1.00 -9.09
N ASP A 69 4.84 -1.50 -7.86
CA ASP A 69 3.78 -2.42 -7.43
C ASP A 69 2.42 -1.72 -7.43
N VAL A 70 2.40 -0.46 -6.97
CA VAL A 70 1.20 0.37 -6.96
C VAL A 70 0.76 0.73 -8.38
N GLU A 71 1.70 1.09 -9.26
CA GLU A 71 1.43 1.41 -10.67
C GLU A 71 0.84 0.20 -11.41
N MET A 72 1.49 -0.96 -11.30
CA MET A 72 1.01 -2.20 -11.90
C MET A 72 -0.39 -2.57 -11.40
N ALA A 73 -0.66 -2.41 -10.10
CA ALA A 73 -1.99 -2.65 -9.54
C ALA A 73 -3.04 -1.69 -10.12
N LEU A 74 -2.72 -0.40 -10.29
CA LEU A 74 -3.60 0.59 -10.91
C LEU A 74 -3.98 0.22 -12.35
N GLU A 75 -3.10 -0.44 -13.09
CA GLU A 75 -3.37 -0.89 -14.45
C GLU A 75 -4.17 -2.20 -14.51
N GLN A 76 -3.90 -3.14 -13.59
CA GLN A 76 -4.44 -4.50 -13.64
C GLN A 76 -5.80 -4.66 -12.95
N PHE A 77 -6.09 -3.87 -11.90
CA PHE A 77 -7.33 -4.05 -11.16
C PHE A 77 -8.50 -3.38 -11.89
N HIS A 78 -9.24 -4.15 -12.67
CA HIS A 78 -10.44 -3.68 -13.39
C HIS A 78 -11.61 -3.21 -12.50
N PHE A 79 -11.48 -3.27 -11.16
CA PHE A 79 -12.57 -3.02 -10.21
C PHE A 79 -12.53 -1.62 -9.57
N TRP A 80 -11.90 -0.66 -10.23
CA TRP A 80 -11.76 0.73 -9.74
C TRP A 80 -13.07 1.55 -9.76
N ASP A 81 -14.21 0.95 -10.09
CA ASP A 81 -15.53 1.61 -10.09
C ASP A 81 -15.85 2.32 -8.76
N LYS A 82 -15.19 1.92 -7.66
CA LYS A 82 -15.37 2.51 -6.32
C LYS A 82 -14.30 3.54 -5.93
N LEU A 83 -13.27 3.74 -6.75
CA LEU A 83 -12.16 4.65 -6.46
C LEU A 83 -12.38 5.99 -7.15
N SER A 84 -12.39 7.06 -6.38
CA SER A 84 -12.56 8.42 -6.92
C SER A 84 -11.45 8.73 -7.93
N PRO A 85 -11.77 9.30 -9.11
CA PRO A 85 -10.78 9.73 -10.09
C PRO A 85 -9.71 10.67 -9.49
N ILE A 86 -10.10 11.51 -8.53
CA ILE A 86 -9.19 12.41 -7.81
C ILE A 86 -8.10 11.61 -7.07
N ARG A 87 -8.48 10.50 -6.45
CA ARG A 87 -7.55 9.64 -5.71
C ARG A 87 -6.61 8.90 -6.66
N VAL A 88 -7.13 8.36 -7.76
CA VAL A 88 -6.30 7.72 -8.80
C VAL A 88 -5.28 8.72 -9.34
N HIS A 89 -5.72 9.93 -9.66
CA HIS A 89 -4.83 11.01 -10.13
C HIS A 89 -3.76 11.36 -9.08
N ALA A 90 -4.13 11.50 -7.81
CA ALA A 90 -3.18 11.79 -6.74
C ALA A 90 -2.13 10.68 -6.55
N ILE A 91 -2.52 9.41 -6.66
CA ILE A 91 -1.59 8.27 -6.57
C ILE A 91 -0.63 8.30 -7.77
N LYS A 92 -1.14 8.48 -9.00
CA LYS A 92 -0.29 8.56 -10.20
C LYS A 92 0.72 9.70 -10.13
N HIS A 93 0.28 10.88 -9.69
CA HIS A 93 1.19 12.01 -9.51
C HIS A 93 2.24 11.76 -8.41
N ALA A 94 1.88 11.06 -7.34
CA ALA A 94 2.84 10.66 -6.31
C ALA A 94 3.87 9.64 -6.83
N ILE A 95 3.45 8.66 -7.62
CA ILE A 95 4.36 7.70 -8.30
C ILE A 95 5.35 8.46 -9.17
N GLU A 96 4.86 9.35 -10.04
CA GLU A 96 5.71 10.14 -10.94
C GLU A 96 6.72 10.99 -10.16
N PHE A 97 6.28 11.65 -9.08
CA PHE A 97 7.14 12.45 -8.23
C PHE A 97 8.24 11.62 -7.55
N ILE A 98 7.89 10.44 -7.02
CA ILE A 98 8.85 9.54 -6.37
C ILE A 98 9.87 9.04 -7.39
N LYS A 99 9.42 8.56 -8.55
CA LYS A 99 10.31 8.05 -9.62
C LYS A 99 11.28 9.12 -10.11
N LYS A 100 10.77 10.33 -10.46
CA LYS A 100 11.63 11.47 -10.87
C LYS A 100 12.68 11.83 -9.83
N ARG A 101 12.34 11.76 -8.55
CA ARG A 101 13.27 12.07 -7.46
C ARG A 101 14.33 10.98 -7.29
N THR A 102 13.97 9.71 -7.45
CA THR A 102 14.92 8.59 -7.43
C THR A 102 15.89 8.69 -8.60
N ASP A 103 15.39 8.94 -9.81
CA ASP A 103 16.24 9.11 -11.00
C ASP A 103 17.21 10.28 -10.84
N ALA A 104 16.77 11.41 -10.26
CA ALA A 104 17.64 12.56 -10.01
C ALA A 104 18.72 12.34 -8.93
N LEU A 105 18.53 11.34 -8.05
CA LEU A 105 19.48 11.03 -6.97
C LEU A 105 20.50 9.94 -7.34
N TYR A 106 20.15 9.08 -8.31
CA TYR A 106 20.91 7.88 -8.64
C TYR A 106 21.22 7.73 -10.14
N GLY A 107 20.76 8.66 -10.98
CA GLY A 107 20.99 8.70 -12.43
C GLY A 107 22.01 9.75 -12.87
#